data_AF-A0A8E2PQV4-F1
#
_entry.id   AF-A0A8E2PQV4-F1
#
_cell.length_a   1.000
_cell.length_b   1.000
_cell.length_c   1.000
_cell.angle_alpha   90.00
_cell.angle_beta   90.00
_cell.angle_gamma   90.00
#
_symmetry.space_group_name_H-M   'P 1'
#
loop_
_entity.id
_entity.type
_entity.pdbx_description
1 polymer ?
#
loop_
_entity_poly.entity_id
_entity_poly.type
_entity_poly.pdbx_seq_one_letter_code
_entity_poly.pdbx_strand_id
1 'polypeptide(L)' 'MRREYGSLVPDLIDEPMNNTTRLQCMSAAVIALTRWEPRIALDAIDVVWKAGGRAGVTLSGTVMQTMQNVELTITLRE' A
#
# COMPACT_ATOMS: atom_id res chain seq x y z
N MET A 1 17.41 -14.47 8.00
CA MET A 1 16.60 -13.43 8.66
C MET A 1 16.06 -12.48 7.58
N ARG A 2 14.74 -12.26 7.51
CA ARG A 2 14.06 -11.42 6.49
C ARG A 2 14.11 -9.92 6.84
N ARG A 3 15.30 -9.39 7.11
CA ARG A 3 15.47 -7.99 7.58
C ARG A 3 15.01 -6.94 6.56
N GLU A 4 14.97 -7.31 5.28
CA GLU A 4 14.54 -6.44 4.19
C GLU A 4 13.05 -6.56 3.83
N TYR A 5 12.35 -7.57 4.38
CA TYR A 5 10.94 -7.77 4.08
C TYR A 5 10.09 -6.72 4.80
N GLY A 6 9.20 -6.05 4.05
CA GLY A 6 8.35 -5.00 4.57
C GLY A 6 8.21 -3.84 3.58
N SER A 7 7.73 -2.72 4.09
CA SER A 7 7.57 -1.46 3.36
C SER A 7 7.97 -0.29 4.27
N LEU A 8 8.20 0.88 3.67
CA LEU A 8 8.40 2.13 4.43
C LEU A 8 7.07 2.77 4.89
N VAL A 9 5.92 2.14 4.59
CA VAL A 9 4.60 2.64 4.96
C VAL A 9 4.43 2.82 6.48
N PRO A 10 4.92 1.91 7.35
CA PRO A 10 4.84 2.10 8.80
C PRO A 10 5.65 3.29 9.33
N ASP A 11 6.73 3.68 8.66
CA ASP A 11 7.50 4.87 9.06
C ASP A 11 6.80 6.15 8.59
N LEU A 12 6.21 6.11 7.37
CA LEU A 12 5.52 7.25 6.77
C LEU A 12 4.14 7.56 7.38
N ILE A 13 3.48 6.58 8.02
CA ILE A 13 2.17 6.81 8.66
C ILE A 13 2.27 7.63 9.96
N ASP A 14 3.47 7.75 10.52
CA ASP A 14 3.75 8.61 11.67
C ASP A 14 4.14 10.04 11.27
N GLU A 15 4.31 10.29 9.97
CA GLU A 15 4.51 11.64 9.43
C GLU A 15 3.17 12.43 9.31
N PRO A 16 3.23 13.76 9.15
CA PRO A 16 2.03 14.58 9.02
C PRO A 16 1.15 14.14 7.84
N MET A 17 -0.16 14.03 8.07
CA MET A 17 -1.15 13.63 7.06
C MET A 17 -1.35 14.73 6.00
N ASN A 18 -0.45 14.77 5.02
CA ASN A 18 -0.48 15.71 3.90
C ASN A 18 -0.40 14.97 2.55
N ASN A 19 -0.57 15.70 1.44
CA ASN A 19 -0.56 15.12 0.10
C ASN A 19 0.80 14.50 -0.30
N THR A 20 1.91 15.04 0.20
CA THR A 20 3.26 14.52 -0.05
C THR A 20 3.44 13.16 0.62
N THR A 21 3.16 13.07 1.92
CA THR A 21 3.23 11.84 2.71
C THR A 21 2.27 10.78 2.15
N ARG A 22 1.09 11.19 1.68
CA ARG A 22 0.16 10.31 0.95
C ARG A 22 0.82 9.66 -0.27
N LEU A 23 1.45 10.47 -1.13
CA LEU A 23 2.12 9.98 -2.33
C LEU A 23 3.31 9.08 -1.98
N GLN A 24 4.09 9.44 -0.96
CA GLN A 24 5.20 8.61 -0.47
C GLN A 24 4.71 7.26 0.03
N CYS A 25 3.59 7.21 0.78
CA CYS A 25 2.97 5.96 1.22
C CYS A 25 2.55 5.09 0.03
N MET A 26 1.92 5.69 -0.99
CA MET A 26 1.55 4.99 -2.22
C MET A 26 2.80 4.40 -2.91
N SER A 27 3.85 5.19 -3.09
CA SER A 27 5.10 4.73 -3.70
C SER A 27 5.79 3.63 -2.88
N ALA A 28 5.86 3.77 -1.56
CA ALA A 28 6.43 2.77 -0.67
C ALA A 28 5.70 1.43 -0.74
N ALA A 29 4.36 1.47 -0.81
CA ALA A 29 3.53 0.29 -0.97
C ALA A 29 3.73 -0.36 -2.35
N VAL A 30 3.79 0.43 -3.43
CA VAL A 30 4.08 -0.07 -4.79
C VAL A 30 5.44 -0.78 -4.83
N ILE A 31 6.50 -0.13 -4.33
CA ILE A 31 7.86 -0.70 -4.32
C ILE A 31 7.89 -2.02 -3.54
N ALA A 32 7.25 -2.06 -2.37
CA ALA A 32 7.19 -3.28 -1.57
C ALA A 32 6.42 -4.40 -2.29
N LEU A 33 5.27 -4.10 -2.88
CA LEU A 33 4.47 -5.09 -3.62
C LEU A 33 5.18 -5.59 -4.87
N THR A 34 5.79 -4.71 -5.66
CA THR A 34 6.57 -5.13 -6.83
C THR A 34 7.77 -6.00 -6.45
N ARG A 35 8.41 -5.72 -5.30
CA ARG A 35 9.56 -6.49 -4.82
C ARG A 35 9.16 -7.85 -4.25
N TRP A 36 8.05 -7.92 -3.52
CA TRP A 36 7.70 -9.08 -2.69
C TRP A 36 6.53 -9.91 -3.23
N GLU A 37 5.67 -9.35 -4.08
CA GLU A 37 4.48 -9.99 -4.64
C GLU A 37 4.43 -9.92 -6.18
N PRO A 38 5.35 -10.60 -6.90
CA PRO A 38 5.38 -10.61 -8.36
C PRO A 38 4.19 -11.35 -9.00
N ARG A 39 3.34 -12.00 -8.19
CA ARG A 39 2.15 -12.72 -8.65
C ARG A 39 0.99 -11.80 -8.99
N ILE A 40 1.05 -10.55 -8.55
CA ILE A 40 0.00 -9.54 -8.73
C ILE A 40 0.56 -8.45 -9.64
N ALA A 41 -0.11 -8.20 -10.77
CA ALA A 41 0.09 -6.97 -11.53
C ALA A 41 -0.75 -5.88 -10.86
N LEU A 42 -0.08 -4.91 -10.22
CA LEU A 42 -0.74 -3.81 -9.54
C LEU A 42 -1.26 -2.80 -10.58
N ASP A 43 -2.56 -2.51 -10.54
CA ASP A 43 -3.21 -1.57 -11.46
C ASP A 43 -3.34 -0.18 -10.83
N ALA A 44 -3.83 -0.13 -9.58
CA ALA A 44 -3.93 1.11 -8.84
C ALA A 44 -3.71 0.88 -7.34
N ILE A 45 -3.24 1.93 -6.69
CA ILE A 45 -3.17 2.01 -5.23
C ILE A 45 -3.65 3.40 -4.81
N ASP A 46 -4.40 3.46 -3.72
CA ASP A 46 -4.88 4.69 -3.13
C ASP A 46 -4.76 4.64 -1.62
N VAL A 47 -4.20 5.71 -1.04
CA VAL A 47 -4.12 5.87 0.42
C VAL A 47 -5.16 6.90 0.83
N VAL A 48 -6.09 6.49 1.69
CA VAL A 48 -7.16 7.34 2.18
C VAL A 48 -6.93 7.65 3.65
N TRP A 49 -6.66 8.92 3.93
CA TRP A 49 -6.66 9.46 5.28
C TRP A 49 -8.09 9.65 5.77
N LYS A 50 -8.41 9.10 6.94
CA LYS A 50 -9.71 9.23 7.60
C LYS A 50 -9.59 10.16 8.81
N ALA A 51 -10.70 10.79 9.18
CA ALA A 51 -10.77 11.63 10.38
C ALA A 51 -10.35 10.83 11.63
N GLY A 52 -9.65 11.51 12.55
CA GLY A 52 -9.16 10.90 13.79
C GLY A 52 -7.81 10.17 13.69
N GLY A 53 -6.97 10.53 12.71
CA GLY A 53 -5.63 9.93 12.57
C GLY A 53 -5.63 8.53 11.95
N ARG A 54 -6.75 8.12 11.37
CA ARG A 54 -6.93 6.82 10.74
C ARG A 54 -6.45 6.83 9.31
N ALA A 55 -5.96 5.70 8.84
CA ALA A 55 -5.52 5.54 7.46
C ALA A 55 -5.97 4.20 6.89
N GLY A 56 -6.43 4.21 5.66
CA GLY A 56 -6.70 3.02 4.88
C GLY A 56 -5.94 3.04 3.56
N VAL A 57 -5.67 1.87 3.02
CA VAL A 57 -5.14 1.68 1.67
C VAL A 57 -6.07 0.79 0.90
N THR A 58 -6.45 1.24 -0.28
CA THR A 58 -7.17 0.45 -1.26
C THR A 58 -6.24 0.18 -2.43
N LEU A 59 -6.06 -1.07 -2.79
CA LEU A 59 -5.28 -1.47 -3.95
C LEU A 59 -6.14 -2.34 -4.87
N SER A 60 -5.94 -2.17 -6.16
CA SER A 60 -6.53 -3.01 -7.19
C SER A 60 -5.43 -3.54 -8.10
N GLY A 61 -5.60 -4.78 -8.54
CA GLY A 61 -4.66 -5.43 -9.43
C GLY A 61 -5.21 -6.71 -9.99
N THR A 62 -4.44 -7.33 -10.86
CA THR A 62 -4.78 -8.60 -11.50
C THR A 62 -3.82 -9.69 -11.04
N VAL A 63 -4.34 -10.81 -10.57
CA VAL A 63 -3.53 -11.98 -10.23
C VAL A 63 -3.12 -12.68 -11.53
N MET A 64 -1.82 -12.70 -11.82
CA MET A 64 -1.29 -13.19 -13.10
C MET A 64 -1.55 -14.67 -13.34
N GLN A 65 -1.75 -15.47 -12.29
CA GLN A 65 -1.98 -16.91 -12.42
C GLN A 65 -3.42 -17.25 -12.81
N THR A 66 -4.39 -16.45 -12.37
CA THR A 66 -5.83 -16.70 -12.56
C THR A 66 -6.50 -15.69 -13.47
N MET A 67 -5.77 -14.63 -13.88
CA MET A 67 -6.29 -13.47 -14.61
C MET A 67 -7.48 -12.80 -13.89
N GLN A 68 -7.53 -12.93 -12.57
CA GLN A 68 -8.62 -12.41 -11.76
C GLN A 68 -8.26 -11.02 -11.24
N ASN A 69 -9.17 -10.06 -11.44
CA ASN A 69 -9.08 -8.76 -10.78
C ASN A 69 -9.40 -8.91 -9.29
N VAL A 70 -8.53 -8.36 -8.46
CA VAL A 70 -8.65 -8.33 -7.02
C VAL A 70 -8.60 -6.88 -6.59
N GLU A 71 -9.53 -6.51 -5.73
CA GLU A 71 -9.51 -5.26 -4.99
C GLU A 71 -9.38 -5.61 -3.50
N LEU A 72 -8.45 -4.94 -2.83
CA LEU A 72 -8.16 -5.17 -1.43
C LEU A 72 -8.12 -3.83 -0.70
N THR A 73 -8.90 -3.72 0.36
CA THR A 73 -8.86 -2.57 1.26
C THR A 73 -8.33 -3.01 2.62
N ILE A 74 -7.27 -2.37 3.08
CA ILE A 74 -6.59 -2.64 4.34
C ILE A 74 -6.63 -1.37 5.20
N THR A 75 -6.94 -1.50 6.48
CA THR A 75 -6.79 -0.41 7.45
C THR A 75 -5.36 -0.42 7.99
N LEU A 76 -4.62 0.68 7.84
CA LEU A 76 -3.25 0.82 8.33
C LEU A 76 -3.17 1.31 9.78
N ARG A 77 -4.12 2.16 10.21
CA ARG A 77 -4.17 2.74 11.56
C ARG A 77 -5.62 2.95 11.99
N GLU A 78 -5.97 2.42 13.16
CA GLU A 78 -7.28 2.55 13.83
C GLU A 78 -7.33 3.70 14.84
#